data_AF-A0A2B4RW40-F1
#
_entry.id   AF-A0A2B4RW40-F1
#
_cell.length_a   1.000
_cell.length_b   1.000
_cell.length_c   1.000
_cell.angle_alpha   90.00
_cell.angle_beta   90.00
_cell.angle_gamma   90.00
#
_symmetry.space_group_name_H-M   'P 1'
#
loop_
_entity.id
_entity.type
_entity.pdbx_description
1 polymer ?
#
loop_
_entity_poly.entity_id
_entity_poly.type
_entity_poly.pdbx_seq_one_letter_code
_entity_poly.pdbx_strand_id
1 'polypeptide(L)'
;MSCERLCSLCFLFSFVFLVGCVPVSRDRSRRSAMDYLAKANKILDETPLVDGHNDIPYQIRIKYKNRFENLTFDTDESGWHTDIPRLKKGKVGSQFWAAWSSCNVRLKDAVRIGLEQVSVIHRLINKYSDDLVFVKTAQGIRDAKKNDKIGSLIGLEGGHMIDSSLATLRMFYNLGVRYMTLTHSCNTAWADGWTDKVSGEIHKGLTDFGKLVVLEMNRLGMLVDLSHVSFKTMTDTLDTVKAPVIFSHSSAYDIHCQHGRNVPDYVLKRMPENGGVVMVNFYSDYIYCNKSDPSKKDNATLEHVADHIDHIKKVAGIHHVGLGSDYDGVPRLPKGLGDVAKFPDLIAELLKRNYTEDEVKKVVGENLIRAFEKAEEVAKELQKKQAPFDEYRFFSNVTCRPNYGGGLTGWVPRYNRTITAVPLVI
;
A
#
# COMPACT_ATOMS: atom_id res chain seq x y z
N MET A 1 -22.89 43.49 82.00
CA MET A 1 -24.07 42.92 82.67
C MET A 1 -25.13 42.77 81.59
N SER A 2 -25.15 41.60 80.92
CA SER A 2 -26.08 40.47 81.12
C SER A 2 -27.44 40.73 80.43
N CYS A 3 -27.75 40.13 79.27
CA CYS A 3 -28.28 38.74 79.08
C CYS A 3 -29.58 38.54 79.90
N GLU A 4 -30.74 38.08 79.40
CA GLU A 4 -31.06 37.00 78.46
C GLU A 4 -32.50 37.12 77.87
N ARG A 5 -32.70 36.51 76.67
CA ARG A 5 -33.77 35.59 76.17
C ARG A 5 -35.17 35.62 76.83
N LEU A 6 -36.30 35.53 76.13
CA LEU A 6 -36.79 34.38 75.34
C LEU A 6 -38.11 34.77 74.62
N CYS A 7 -38.32 34.33 73.38
CA CYS A 7 -39.61 33.79 72.94
C CYS A 7 -39.42 32.89 71.71
N SER A 8 -39.83 31.63 71.85
CA SER A 8 -39.84 30.58 70.82
C SER A 8 -41.23 30.49 70.19
N LEU A 9 -41.33 30.12 68.91
CA LEU A 9 -42.18 29.00 68.46
C LEU A 9 -41.92 28.59 66.98
N CYS A 10 -41.49 27.33 66.83
CA CYS A 10 -41.78 26.31 65.81
C CYS A 10 -42.05 26.63 64.32
N PHE A 11 -41.26 26.03 63.41
CA PHE A 11 -41.77 25.11 62.37
C PHE A 11 -40.67 24.16 61.86
N LEU A 12 -41.01 22.86 61.74
CA LEU A 12 -40.15 21.77 61.28
C LEU A 12 -39.72 21.93 59.81
N PHE A 13 -38.47 21.58 59.48
CA PHE A 13 -38.12 21.05 58.16
C PHE A 13 -37.15 19.87 58.29
N SER A 14 -37.57 18.74 57.72
CA SER A 14 -36.87 17.45 57.66
C SER A 14 -35.71 17.52 56.67
N PHE A 15 -34.49 17.16 57.08
CA PHE A 15 -33.33 17.02 56.20
C PHE A 15 -33.25 15.58 55.68
N VAL A 16 -33.65 15.37 54.43
CA VAL A 16 -33.36 14.14 53.68
C VAL A 16 -31.99 14.29 53.02
N PHE A 17 -30.99 13.55 53.49
CA PHE A 17 -29.71 13.41 52.80
C PHE A 17 -29.88 12.47 51.61
N LEU A 18 -30.08 13.03 50.41
CA LEU A 18 -29.94 12.30 49.15
C LEU A 18 -28.45 12.19 48.83
N VAL A 19 -27.86 11.03 49.10
CA VAL A 19 -26.54 10.64 48.57
C VAL A 19 -26.70 10.42 47.07
N GLY A 20 -26.39 11.44 46.28
CA GLY A 20 -26.30 11.33 44.83
C GLY A 20 -25.12 10.46 44.44
N CYS A 21 -25.37 9.22 44.05
CA CYS A 21 -24.40 8.38 43.36
C CYS A 21 -24.13 9.00 41.97
N VAL A 22 -23.04 9.76 41.84
CA VAL A 22 -22.57 10.23 40.53
C VAL A 22 -21.91 9.04 39.82
N PRO A 23 -22.32 8.66 38.59
CA PRO A 23 -21.69 7.57 37.88
C PRO A 23 -20.30 7.99 37.38
N VAL A 24 -19.24 7.60 38.10
CA VAL A 24 -17.82 7.77 37.74
C VAL A 24 -17.39 6.76 36.66
N SER A 25 -18.17 6.61 35.58
CA SER A 25 -17.84 5.64 34.51
C SER A 25 -17.55 6.27 33.15
N ARG A 26 -17.81 7.58 32.97
CA ARG A 26 -17.66 8.25 31.66
C ARG A 26 -16.32 8.96 31.45
N ASP A 27 -15.55 9.21 32.52
CA ASP A 27 -14.33 10.02 32.49
C ASP A 27 -13.05 9.20 32.21
N ARG A 28 -12.98 7.95 32.70
CA ARG A 28 -11.83 7.07 32.45
C ARG A 28 -11.66 6.68 30.98
N SER A 29 -12.75 6.42 30.25
CA SER A 29 -12.66 5.99 28.85
C SER A 29 -12.13 7.10 27.93
N ARG A 30 -12.61 8.34 28.12
CA ARG A 30 -12.11 9.52 27.39
C ARG A 30 -10.64 9.81 27.70
N ARG A 31 -10.24 9.70 28.97
CA ARG A 31 -8.84 9.88 29.39
C ARG A 31 -7.91 8.82 28.79
N SER A 32 -8.38 7.56 28.66
CA SER A 32 -7.62 6.48 28.00
C SER A 32 -7.51 6.67 26.48
N ALA A 33 -8.57 7.13 25.81
CA ALA A 33 -8.55 7.37 24.36
C ALA A 33 -7.63 8.55 23.99
N MET A 34 -7.65 9.62 24.79
CA MET A 34 -6.70 10.74 24.66
C MET A 34 -5.25 10.30 24.88
N ASP A 35 -5.00 9.35 25.78
CA ASP A 35 -3.66 8.80 26.02
C ASP A 35 -3.13 7.99 24.83
N TYR A 36 -3.97 7.14 24.21
CA TYR A 36 -3.55 6.39 23.02
C TYR A 36 -3.26 7.27 21.81
N LEU A 37 -4.06 8.31 21.56
CA LEU A 37 -3.79 9.22 20.44
C LEU A 37 -2.51 10.03 20.66
N ALA A 38 -2.23 10.47 21.89
CA ALA A 38 -0.98 11.14 22.22
C ALA A 38 0.24 10.22 22.00
N LYS A 39 0.15 8.96 22.44
CA LYS A 39 1.19 7.94 22.21
C LYS A 39 1.38 7.64 20.73
N ALA A 40 0.30 7.47 19.97
CA ALA A 40 0.34 7.29 18.53
C ALA A 40 1.09 8.44 17.83
N ASN A 41 0.75 9.68 18.18
CA ASN A 41 1.41 10.87 17.64
C ASN A 41 2.91 10.91 17.96
N LYS A 42 3.31 10.51 19.18
CA LYS A 42 4.72 10.44 19.57
C LYS A 42 5.48 9.39 18.76
N ILE A 43 4.91 8.19 18.58
CA ILE A 43 5.53 7.14 17.78
C ILE A 43 5.73 7.62 16.34
N LEU A 44 4.73 8.29 15.76
CA LEU A 44 4.78 8.84 14.41
C LEU A 44 5.72 10.05 14.27
N ASP A 45 6.07 10.74 15.35
CA ASP A 45 7.14 11.76 15.34
C ASP A 45 8.52 11.12 15.21
N GLU A 46 8.73 9.96 15.83
CA GLU A 46 10.03 9.27 15.85
C GLU A 46 10.21 8.30 14.67
N THR A 47 9.12 7.74 14.15
CA THR A 47 9.15 6.63 13.19
C THR A 47 8.48 7.08 11.89
N PRO A 48 9.14 6.95 10.73
CA PRO A 48 8.50 7.26 9.46
C PRO A 48 7.31 6.34 9.23
N LEU A 49 6.10 6.90 9.16
CA LEU A 49 4.99 6.19 8.56
C LEU A 49 5.24 6.04 7.07
N VAL A 50 5.26 4.82 6.58
CA VAL A 50 5.46 4.51 5.15
C VAL A 50 4.20 3.86 4.61
N ASP A 51 3.43 4.63 3.84
CA ASP A 51 2.30 4.09 3.11
C ASP A 51 2.74 3.56 1.74
N GLY A 52 2.28 2.34 1.41
CA GLY A 52 2.72 1.59 0.24
C GLY A 52 2.02 1.93 -1.06
N HIS A 53 0.90 2.65 -1.03
CA HIS A 53 0.09 2.84 -2.22
C HIS A 53 -0.88 4.01 -2.13
N ASN A 54 -0.67 5.01 -2.99
CA ASN A 54 -1.55 6.17 -3.10
C ASN A 54 -1.63 6.67 -4.55
N ASP A 55 -2.85 6.86 -5.04
CA ASP A 55 -3.19 7.11 -6.44
C ASP A 55 -3.38 8.60 -6.78
N ILE A 56 -2.92 9.51 -5.92
CA ILE A 56 -2.94 10.94 -6.23
C ILE A 56 -2.34 11.29 -7.61
N PRO A 57 -1.30 10.62 -8.15
CA PRO A 57 -0.80 10.92 -9.50
C PRO A 57 -1.85 10.66 -10.58
N TYR A 58 -2.72 9.68 -10.41
CA TYR A 58 -3.82 9.44 -11.33
C TYR A 58 -4.92 10.48 -11.18
N GLN A 59 -5.23 10.91 -9.95
CA GLN A 59 -6.17 12.01 -9.70
C GLN A 59 -5.71 13.32 -10.37
N ILE A 60 -4.42 13.63 -10.30
CA ILE A 60 -3.80 14.77 -11.00
C ILE A 60 -3.98 14.63 -12.52
N ARG A 61 -3.79 13.42 -13.06
CA ARG A 61 -4.00 13.14 -14.48
C ARG A 61 -5.43 13.43 -14.90
N ILE A 62 -6.42 12.94 -14.17
CA ILE A 62 -7.82 13.10 -14.59
C ILE A 62 -8.31 14.54 -14.39
N LYS A 63 -7.95 15.19 -13.28
CA LYS A 63 -8.42 16.54 -12.92
C LYS A 63 -7.69 17.62 -13.71
N TYR A 64 -6.36 17.58 -13.74
CA TYR A 64 -5.54 18.64 -14.34
C TYR A 64 -4.99 18.29 -15.72
N LYS A 65 -5.14 17.04 -16.19
CA LYS A 65 -4.52 16.55 -17.44
C LYS A 65 -3.00 16.71 -17.41
N ASN A 66 -2.38 16.45 -16.25
CA ASN A 66 -0.94 16.60 -16.00
C ASN A 66 -0.39 18.03 -16.19
N ARG A 67 -1.27 19.05 -16.15
CA ARG A 67 -0.91 20.47 -16.21
C ARG A 67 -0.72 21.00 -14.79
N PHE A 68 0.46 21.55 -14.50
CA PHE A 68 0.86 21.91 -13.14
C PHE A 68 0.67 23.41 -12.84
N GLU A 69 0.33 24.22 -13.83
CA GLU A 69 0.20 25.67 -13.73
C GLU A 69 -0.75 26.06 -12.59
N ASN A 70 -1.91 25.40 -12.52
CA ASN A 70 -2.95 25.66 -11.51
C ASN A 70 -3.17 24.48 -10.55
N LEU A 71 -2.23 23.55 -10.48
CA LEU A 71 -2.33 22.41 -9.58
C LEU A 71 -2.15 22.87 -8.13
N THR A 72 -3.10 22.49 -7.29
CA THR A 72 -3.13 22.72 -5.84
C THR A 72 -2.96 21.38 -5.13
N PHE A 73 -2.02 21.33 -4.19
CA PHE A 73 -1.74 20.14 -3.37
C PHE A 73 -1.25 20.53 -1.97
N ASP A 74 -0.83 21.79 -1.80
CA ASP A 74 -0.46 22.49 -0.59
C ASP A 74 -1.64 23.10 0.19
N THR A 75 -2.85 22.96 -0.35
CA THR A 75 -4.10 23.42 0.25
C THR A 75 -5.09 22.27 0.36
N ASP A 76 -6.01 22.36 1.32
CA ASP A 76 -7.11 21.40 1.46
C ASP A 76 -7.93 21.32 0.16
N GLU A 77 -7.78 20.22 -0.56
CA GLU A 77 -8.46 20.00 -1.83
C GLU A 77 -9.70 19.13 -1.60
N SER A 78 -10.89 19.68 -1.85
CA SER A 78 -12.12 18.92 -1.68
C SER A 78 -12.24 17.85 -2.77
N GLY A 79 -12.43 16.59 -2.36
CA GLY A 79 -12.65 15.46 -3.27
C GLY A 79 -11.43 14.57 -3.49
N TRP A 80 -10.29 14.90 -2.89
CA TRP A 80 -9.14 14.01 -2.77
C TRP A 80 -8.98 13.50 -1.34
N HIS A 81 -8.42 12.31 -1.20
CA HIS A 81 -8.06 11.76 0.10
C HIS A 81 -6.70 12.31 0.58
N THR A 82 -5.93 12.93 -0.32
CA THR A 82 -4.55 13.33 -0.09
C THR A 82 -4.27 14.77 -0.52
N ASP A 83 -3.66 15.53 0.38
CA ASP A 83 -2.99 16.81 0.17
C ASP A 83 -1.89 16.98 1.24
N ILE A 84 -0.98 17.94 1.06
CA ILE A 84 0.13 18.18 1.99
C ILE A 84 -0.36 18.50 3.41
N PRO A 85 -1.37 19.37 3.63
CA PRO A 85 -1.91 19.60 4.97
C PRO A 85 -2.36 18.31 5.66
N ARG A 86 -3.09 17.44 4.95
CA ARG A 86 -3.51 16.14 5.52
C ARG A 86 -2.35 15.17 5.70
N LEU A 87 -1.39 15.11 4.79
CA LEU A 87 -0.18 14.27 4.95
C LEU A 87 0.59 14.65 6.22
N LYS A 88 0.79 15.95 6.46
CA LYS A 88 1.42 16.46 7.69
C LYS A 88 0.61 16.13 8.92
N LYS A 89 -0.71 16.36 8.88
CA LYS A 89 -1.63 16.05 9.99
C LYS A 89 -1.67 14.55 10.31
N GLY A 90 -1.56 13.70 9.28
CA GLY A 90 -1.46 12.25 9.39
C GLY A 90 -0.07 11.75 9.77
N LYS A 91 0.92 12.65 9.85
CA LYS A 91 2.34 12.35 10.13
C LYS A 91 2.94 11.33 9.16
N VAL A 92 2.55 11.40 7.89
CA VAL A 92 3.11 10.55 6.83
C VAL A 92 4.59 10.90 6.67
N GLY A 93 5.47 9.92 6.89
CA GLY A 93 6.93 10.12 6.77
C GLY A 93 7.45 9.79 5.38
N SER A 94 6.83 8.84 4.69
CA SER A 94 7.09 8.53 3.29
C SER A 94 5.88 7.89 2.62
N GLN A 95 5.83 8.02 1.30
CA GLN A 95 4.73 7.54 0.48
C GLN A 95 5.29 6.94 -0.81
N PHE A 96 4.82 5.74 -1.15
CA PHE A 96 4.90 5.24 -2.51
C PHE A 96 3.74 5.80 -3.32
N TRP A 97 4.05 6.64 -4.31
CA TRP A 97 3.09 7.18 -5.25
C TRP A 97 2.88 6.19 -6.41
N ALA A 98 1.63 5.85 -6.68
CA ALA A 98 1.27 4.90 -7.72
C ALA A 98 1.36 5.55 -9.11
N ALA A 99 2.30 5.07 -9.92
CA ALA A 99 2.32 5.28 -11.35
C ALA A 99 1.41 4.22 -12.01
N TRP A 100 0.11 4.46 -12.00
CA TRP A 100 -0.90 3.55 -12.53
C TRP A 100 -1.35 3.89 -13.95
N SER A 101 -1.74 2.88 -14.73
CA SER A 101 -2.49 3.08 -15.98
C SER A 101 -3.59 2.04 -16.16
N SER A 102 -4.68 2.44 -16.81
CA SER A 102 -5.81 1.56 -17.09
C SER A 102 -5.40 0.30 -17.87
N CYS A 103 -5.99 -0.83 -17.53
CA CYS A 103 -5.83 -2.09 -18.28
C CYS A 103 -6.20 -1.96 -19.77
N ASN A 104 -7.06 -1.00 -20.15
CA ASN A 104 -7.50 -0.81 -21.54
C ASN A 104 -6.39 -0.32 -22.49
N VAL A 105 -5.26 0.13 -21.93
CA VAL A 105 -4.08 0.58 -22.69
C VAL A 105 -3.01 -0.52 -22.83
N ARG A 106 -3.24 -1.70 -22.24
CA ARG A 106 -2.44 -2.91 -22.46
C ARG A 106 -2.36 -3.20 -23.96
N LEU A 107 -1.16 -3.53 -24.44
CA LEU A 107 -0.85 -3.73 -25.87
C LEU A 107 -1.03 -2.50 -26.79
N LYS A 108 -1.22 -1.30 -26.22
CA LYS A 108 -1.33 -0.03 -26.95
C LYS A 108 -0.24 0.95 -26.50
N ASP A 109 -0.59 1.93 -25.69
CA ASP A 109 0.25 3.04 -25.24
C ASP A 109 0.59 2.97 -23.74
N ALA A 110 0.47 1.79 -23.12
CA ALA A 110 0.77 1.55 -21.71
C ALA A 110 2.15 2.07 -21.28
N VAL A 111 3.21 1.83 -22.08
CA VAL A 111 4.57 2.31 -21.76
C VAL A 111 4.60 3.85 -21.67
N ARG A 112 4.03 4.53 -22.66
CA ARG A 112 3.96 6.00 -22.70
C ARG A 112 3.21 6.55 -21.49
N ILE A 113 2.05 5.97 -21.17
CA ILE A 113 1.24 6.42 -20.02
C ILE A 113 1.99 6.15 -18.70
N GLY A 114 2.65 5.01 -18.55
CA GLY A 114 3.50 4.75 -17.39
C GLY A 114 4.60 5.80 -17.23
N LEU A 115 5.30 6.16 -18.32
CA LEU A 115 6.31 7.22 -18.32
C LEU A 115 5.71 8.60 -17.96
N GLU A 116 4.52 8.91 -18.45
CA GLU A 116 3.82 10.14 -18.09
C GLU A 116 3.49 10.19 -16.60
N GLN A 117 3.01 9.10 -16.01
CA GLN A 117 2.69 9.06 -14.58
C GLN A 117 3.95 9.15 -13.70
N VAL A 118 5.04 8.49 -14.09
CA VAL A 118 6.35 8.68 -13.46
C VAL A 118 6.78 10.15 -13.51
N SER A 119 6.59 10.80 -14.67
CA SER A 119 6.88 12.23 -14.83
C SER A 119 5.98 13.13 -13.96
N VAL A 120 4.68 12.81 -13.83
CA VAL A 120 3.76 13.51 -12.93
C VAL A 120 4.26 13.47 -11.49
N ILE A 121 4.71 12.30 -11.03
CA ILE A 121 5.23 12.15 -9.67
C ILE A 121 6.49 13.01 -9.48
N HIS A 122 7.45 12.95 -10.40
CA HIS A 122 8.64 13.81 -10.35
C HIS A 122 8.29 15.30 -10.33
N ARG A 123 7.33 15.74 -11.16
CA ARG A 123 6.88 17.15 -11.21
C ARG A 123 6.16 17.57 -9.94
N LEU A 124 5.37 16.67 -9.34
CA LEU A 124 4.71 16.91 -8.04
C LEU A 124 5.75 17.15 -6.95
N ILE A 125 6.74 16.26 -6.84
CA ILE A 125 7.80 16.37 -5.85
C ILE A 125 8.60 17.66 -6.05
N ASN A 126 8.98 17.98 -7.30
CA ASN A 126 9.75 19.19 -7.60
C ASN A 126 8.96 20.48 -7.30
N LYS A 127 7.67 20.51 -7.63
CA LYS A 127 6.81 21.69 -7.37
C LYS A 127 6.65 21.95 -5.87
N TYR A 128 6.56 20.89 -5.06
CA TYR A 128 6.37 20.98 -3.61
C TYR A 128 7.59 20.50 -2.84
N SER A 129 8.78 20.91 -3.28
CA SER A 129 10.05 20.47 -2.70
C SER A 129 10.30 21.00 -1.27
N ASP A 130 9.50 21.98 -0.82
CA ASP A 130 9.46 22.42 0.57
C ASP A 130 8.89 21.37 1.51
N ASP A 131 8.11 20.40 1.00
CA ASP A 131 7.48 19.35 1.81
C ASP A 131 7.87 17.94 1.36
N LEU A 132 8.04 17.74 0.05
CA LEU A 132 8.30 16.45 -0.56
C LEU A 132 9.78 16.32 -0.95
N VAL A 133 10.34 15.13 -0.80
CA VAL A 133 11.69 14.82 -1.30
C VAL A 133 11.70 13.48 -2.03
N PHE A 134 12.29 13.43 -3.21
CA PHE A 134 12.36 12.19 -3.98
C PHE A 134 13.39 11.24 -3.36
N VAL A 135 12.98 10.01 -3.03
CA VAL A 135 13.85 9.00 -2.42
C VAL A 135 13.76 7.67 -3.17
N LYS A 136 14.87 6.94 -3.17
CA LYS A 136 15.05 5.70 -3.96
C LYS A 136 15.54 4.53 -3.14
N THR A 137 15.74 4.72 -1.85
CA THR A 137 16.34 3.70 -0.98
C THR A 137 15.65 3.67 0.36
N ALA A 138 15.83 2.56 1.07
CA ALA A 138 15.33 2.41 2.42
C ALA A 138 15.98 3.42 3.40
N GLN A 139 17.28 3.70 3.24
CA GLN A 139 17.95 4.78 3.97
C GLN A 139 17.35 6.16 3.63
N GLY A 140 16.99 6.39 2.36
CA GLY A 140 16.35 7.63 1.93
C GLY A 140 15.02 7.92 2.64
N ILE A 141 14.24 6.88 2.98
CA ILE A 141 13.02 7.01 3.79
C ILE A 141 13.36 7.57 5.19
N ARG A 142 14.39 7.00 5.83
CA ARG A 142 14.85 7.45 7.16
C ARG A 142 15.40 8.88 7.10
N ASP A 143 16.16 9.19 6.06
CA ASP A 143 16.75 10.52 5.85
C ASP A 143 15.67 11.58 5.59
N ALA A 144 14.62 11.27 4.82
CA ALA A 144 13.51 12.18 4.59
C ALA A 144 12.84 12.58 5.92
N LYS A 145 12.51 11.58 6.75
CA LYS A 145 11.92 11.82 8.08
C LYS A 145 12.84 12.65 8.98
N LYS A 146 14.14 12.35 9.00
CA LYS A 146 15.13 13.11 9.78
C LYS A 146 15.21 14.57 9.36
N ASN A 147 14.99 14.86 8.08
CA ASN A 147 15.02 16.21 7.52
C ASN A 147 13.63 16.88 7.46
N ASP A 148 12.64 16.34 8.18
CA ASP A 148 11.26 16.85 8.21
C ASP A 148 10.61 16.99 6.82
N LYS A 149 10.94 16.06 5.92
CA LYS A 149 10.36 15.93 4.58
C LYS A 149 9.57 14.64 4.45
N ILE A 150 8.61 14.64 3.55
CA ILE A 150 7.87 13.44 3.15
C ILE A 150 8.64 12.75 2.04
N GLY A 151 9.25 11.60 2.37
CA GLY A 151 9.97 10.79 1.39
C GLY A 151 9.01 10.27 0.33
N SER A 152 9.29 10.56 -0.94
CA SER A 152 8.42 10.26 -2.06
C SER A 152 9.08 9.23 -2.97
N LEU A 153 8.45 8.05 -3.07
CA LEU A 153 8.91 6.94 -3.89
C LEU A 153 7.90 6.67 -5.01
N ILE A 154 8.31 5.85 -5.98
CA ILE A 154 7.47 5.52 -7.14
C ILE A 154 7.24 4.01 -7.20
N GLY A 155 5.97 3.63 -7.30
CA GLY A 155 5.53 2.28 -7.55
C GLY A 155 4.83 2.16 -8.90
N LEU A 156 5.24 1.23 -9.75
CA LEU A 156 4.63 1.01 -11.06
C LEU A 156 3.50 -0.02 -10.94
N GLU A 157 2.25 0.42 -11.02
CA GLU A 157 1.11 -0.44 -10.73
C GLU A 157 0.57 -1.13 -11.99
N GLY A 158 1.20 -2.25 -12.33
CA GLY A 158 0.76 -3.14 -13.39
C GLY A 158 1.84 -3.43 -14.43
N GLY A 159 2.18 -4.71 -14.57
CA GLY A 159 3.22 -5.18 -15.50
C GLY A 159 2.89 -4.98 -16.98
N HIS A 160 1.67 -4.57 -17.35
CA HIS A 160 1.34 -4.18 -18.73
C HIS A 160 2.12 -2.94 -19.17
N MET A 161 2.59 -2.10 -18.23
CA MET A 161 3.39 -0.91 -18.54
C MET A 161 4.83 -1.21 -18.94
N ILE A 162 5.41 -2.34 -18.52
CA ILE A 162 6.70 -2.79 -19.06
C ILE A 162 6.56 -3.47 -20.40
N ASP A 163 5.32 -3.76 -20.80
CA ASP A 163 4.98 -4.23 -22.10
C ASP A 163 5.73 -5.50 -22.55
N SER A 164 5.96 -6.38 -21.56
CA SER A 164 6.75 -7.61 -21.68
C SER A 164 8.19 -7.38 -22.16
N SER A 165 8.80 -6.27 -21.74
CA SER A 165 10.17 -5.87 -22.06
C SER A 165 10.99 -5.64 -20.77
N LEU A 166 12.08 -6.40 -20.61
CA LEU A 166 13.01 -6.24 -19.48
C LEU A 166 13.81 -4.93 -19.60
N ALA A 167 14.04 -4.43 -20.82
CA ALA A 167 14.63 -3.11 -21.06
C ALA A 167 13.71 -2.01 -20.55
N THR A 168 12.41 -2.09 -20.82
CA THR A 168 11.42 -1.14 -20.30
C THR A 168 11.37 -1.21 -18.77
N LEU A 169 11.38 -2.41 -18.17
CA LEU A 169 11.51 -2.60 -16.72
C LEU A 169 12.75 -1.89 -16.15
N ARG A 170 13.93 -2.12 -16.75
CA ARG A 170 15.19 -1.45 -16.36
C ARG A 170 15.10 0.06 -16.51
N MET A 171 14.44 0.56 -17.56
CA MET A 171 14.29 1.99 -17.75
C MET A 171 13.39 2.62 -16.69
N PHE A 172 12.28 1.98 -16.32
CA PHE A 172 11.47 2.42 -15.19
C PHE A 172 12.27 2.45 -13.88
N TYR A 173 13.09 1.42 -13.62
CA TYR A 173 13.98 1.42 -12.46
C TYR A 173 14.94 2.62 -12.44
N ASN A 174 15.57 2.92 -13.59
CA ASN A 174 16.49 4.04 -13.75
C ASN A 174 15.78 5.40 -13.57
N LEU A 175 14.52 5.49 -13.98
CA LEU A 175 13.66 6.66 -13.76
C LEU A 175 13.17 6.78 -12.30
N GLY A 176 13.47 5.81 -11.44
CA GLY A 176 13.21 5.92 -10.01
C GLY A 176 12.17 4.96 -9.45
N VAL A 177 11.56 4.11 -10.27
CA VAL A 177 10.59 3.11 -9.82
C VAL A 177 11.27 2.11 -8.86
N ARG A 178 10.62 1.81 -7.73
CA ARG A 178 11.16 0.93 -6.67
C ARG A 178 10.32 -0.27 -6.31
N TYR A 179 9.05 -0.30 -6.70
CA TYR A 179 8.33 -1.56 -6.86
C TYR A 179 7.60 -1.61 -8.20
N MET A 180 7.28 -2.82 -8.66
CA MET A 180 6.27 -3.01 -9.71
C MET A 180 5.25 -4.05 -9.25
N THR A 181 3.97 -3.70 -9.37
CA THR A 181 2.85 -4.63 -9.21
C THR A 181 2.78 -5.49 -10.45
N LEU A 182 2.90 -6.82 -10.31
CA LEU A 182 3.09 -7.72 -11.47
C LEU A 182 1.92 -7.64 -12.47
N THR A 183 0.71 -7.42 -11.97
CA THR A 183 -0.51 -7.20 -12.75
C THR A 183 -1.31 -6.06 -12.13
N HIS A 184 -2.31 -5.56 -12.84
CA HIS A 184 -3.43 -4.84 -12.21
C HIS A 184 -4.67 -5.77 -12.29
N SER A 185 -5.87 -5.25 -12.44
CA SER A 185 -7.11 -6.02 -12.69
C SER A 185 -7.22 -6.53 -14.14
N CYS A 186 -6.11 -7.01 -14.68
CA CYS A 186 -5.96 -7.65 -15.98
C CYS A 186 -4.67 -8.46 -16.02
N ASN A 187 -4.65 -9.51 -16.84
CA ASN A 187 -3.46 -10.32 -17.07
C ASN A 187 -2.40 -9.53 -17.83
N THR A 188 -1.14 -9.93 -17.69
CA THR A 188 -0.11 -9.59 -18.68
C THR A 188 0.08 -10.79 -19.61
N ALA A 189 1.01 -10.72 -20.58
CA ALA A 189 1.37 -11.89 -21.38
C ALA A 189 2.15 -12.97 -20.58
N TRP A 190 2.37 -12.74 -19.28
CA TRP A 190 3.29 -13.54 -18.49
C TRP A 190 2.90 -13.77 -17.02
N ALA A 191 1.82 -13.14 -16.55
CA ALA A 191 1.26 -13.30 -15.21
C ALA A 191 -0.26 -13.14 -15.23
N ASP A 192 -0.97 -13.96 -14.45
CA ASP A 192 -2.42 -13.82 -14.23
C ASP A 192 -2.72 -12.82 -13.10
N GLY A 193 -3.68 -11.94 -13.34
CA GLY A 193 -4.24 -11.01 -12.35
C GLY A 193 -5.35 -11.64 -11.53
N TRP A 194 -5.70 -11.01 -10.40
CA TRP A 194 -6.75 -11.45 -9.49
C TRP A 194 -8.13 -11.52 -10.16
N THR A 195 -8.33 -10.66 -11.16
CA THR A 195 -9.47 -10.67 -12.05
C THR A 195 -9.02 -10.17 -13.40
N ASP A 196 -9.34 -10.91 -14.45
CA ASP A 196 -9.33 -10.42 -15.83
C ASP A 196 -10.65 -10.89 -16.46
N LYS A 197 -11.61 -9.97 -16.57
CA LYS A 197 -12.94 -10.27 -17.09
C LYS A 197 -12.95 -10.58 -18.59
N VAL A 198 -11.86 -10.28 -19.30
CA VAL A 198 -11.75 -10.47 -20.74
C VAL A 198 -11.22 -11.87 -21.04
N SER A 199 -10.14 -12.26 -20.36
CA SER A 199 -9.42 -13.50 -20.70
C SER A 199 -9.49 -14.62 -19.64
N GLY A 200 -10.00 -14.36 -18.42
CA GLY A 200 -9.96 -15.34 -17.33
C GLY A 200 -8.52 -15.63 -16.86
N GLU A 201 -8.26 -16.74 -16.18
CA GLU A 201 -6.88 -17.17 -15.88
C GLU A 201 -6.31 -17.95 -17.07
N ILE A 202 -5.26 -17.43 -17.72
CA ILE A 202 -4.72 -18.00 -18.96
C ILE A 202 -3.35 -18.64 -18.78
N HIS A 203 -2.57 -18.20 -17.78
CA HIS A 203 -1.21 -18.70 -17.53
C HIS A 203 -1.16 -19.76 -16.43
N LYS A 204 -2.19 -19.83 -15.59
CA LYS A 204 -2.20 -20.56 -14.32
C LYS A 204 -1.03 -20.11 -13.43
N GLY A 205 -0.89 -18.80 -13.27
CA GLY A 205 0.14 -18.15 -12.45
C GLY A 205 1.19 -17.40 -13.26
N LEU A 206 2.48 -17.75 -13.08
CA LEU A 206 3.59 -17.18 -13.83
C LEU A 206 4.06 -18.10 -14.97
N THR A 207 4.22 -17.51 -16.16
CA THR A 207 4.97 -18.12 -17.26
C THR A 207 6.47 -18.17 -16.95
N ASP A 208 7.25 -18.90 -17.74
CA ASP A 208 8.72 -18.88 -17.64
C ASP A 208 9.30 -17.47 -17.86
N PHE A 209 8.69 -16.65 -18.74
CA PHE A 209 9.09 -15.25 -18.88
C PHE A 209 8.73 -14.42 -17.64
N GLY A 210 7.56 -14.65 -17.04
CA GLY A 210 7.16 -13.99 -15.80
C GLY A 210 8.14 -14.25 -14.65
N LYS A 211 8.69 -15.47 -14.57
CA LYS A 211 9.77 -15.81 -13.64
C LYS A 211 11.05 -15.00 -13.92
N LEU A 212 11.41 -14.79 -15.19
CA LEU A 212 12.54 -13.90 -15.53
C LEU A 212 12.29 -12.44 -15.12
N VAL A 213 11.07 -11.95 -15.28
CA VAL A 213 10.71 -10.59 -14.83
C VAL A 213 10.94 -10.46 -13.33
N VAL A 214 10.44 -11.41 -12.52
CA VAL A 214 10.67 -11.46 -11.07
C VAL A 214 12.16 -11.48 -10.72
N LEU A 215 12.95 -12.30 -11.42
CA LEU A 215 14.39 -12.41 -11.18
C LEU A 215 15.15 -11.13 -11.57
N GLU A 216 14.79 -10.47 -12.67
CA GLU A 216 15.38 -9.18 -13.06
C GLU A 216 15.01 -8.08 -12.07
N MET A 217 13.79 -8.08 -11.52
CA MET A 217 13.40 -7.18 -10.44
C MET A 217 14.28 -7.39 -9.19
N ASN A 218 14.53 -8.64 -8.78
CA ASN A 218 15.45 -8.92 -7.66
C ASN A 218 16.88 -8.48 -7.96
N ARG A 219 17.38 -8.70 -9.18
CA ARG A 219 18.72 -8.24 -9.59
C ARG A 219 18.81 -6.71 -9.59
N LEU A 220 17.75 -6.00 -9.94
CA LEU A 220 17.69 -4.54 -9.89
C LEU A 220 17.58 -4.00 -8.45
N GLY A 221 17.01 -4.77 -7.53
CA GLY A 221 16.57 -4.24 -6.23
C GLY A 221 15.25 -3.49 -6.34
N MET A 222 14.42 -3.87 -7.31
CA MET A 222 13.02 -3.47 -7.40
C MET A 222 12.19 -4.47 -6.60
N LEU A 223 11.40 -3.97 -5.65
CA LEU A 223 10.46 -4.78 -4.88
C LEU A 223 9.40 -5.39 -5.81
N VAL A 224 9.13 -6.68 -5.60
CA VAL A 224 8.08 -7.41 -6.31
C VAL A 224 6.79 -7.25 -5.55
N ASP A 225 5.80 -6.57 -6.15
CA ASP A 225 4.50 -6.35 -5.54
C ASP A 225 3.45 -7.34 -6.07
N LEU A 226 2.83 -8.06 -5.15
CA LEU A 226 1.84 -9.11 -5.36
C LEU A 226 0.39 -8.64 -5.16
N SER A 227 0.17 -7.34 -4.92
CA SER A 227 -1.18 -6.78 -5.02
C SER A 227 -1.72 -7.02 -6.44
N HIS A 228 -3.04 -7.15 -6.58
CA HIS A 228 -3.74 -7.42 -7.85
C HIS A 228 -3.43 -8.75 -8.58
N VAL A 229 -2.53 -9.61 -8.09
CA VAL A 229 -2.23 -10.86 -8.80
C VAL A 229 -3.19 -11.99 -8.43
N SER A 230 -3.31 -13.01 -9.30
CA SER A 230 -4.06 -14.22 -8.95
C SER A 230 -3.39 -14.98 -7.81
N PHE A 231 -4.14 -15.79 -7.08
CA PHE A 231 -3.59 -16.64 -6.02
C PHE A 231 -2.44 -17.53 -6.49
N LYS A 232 -2.57 -18.09 -7.70
CA LYS A 232 -1.52 -18.92 -8.28
C LYS A 232 -0.28 -18.10 -8.68
N THR A 233 -0.46 -16.86 -9.12
CA THR A 233 0.67 -15.93 -9.33
C THR A 233 1.37 -15.58 -8.01
N MET A 234 0.64 -15.44 -6.90
CA MET A 234 1.26 -15.24 -5.57
C MET A 234 2.20 -16.39 -5.23
N THR A 235 1.72 -17.64 -5.36
CA THR A 235 2.52 -18.82 -5.00
C THR A 235 3.72 -19.00 -5.93
N ASP A 236 3.54 -18.86 -7.25
CA ASP A 236 4.63 -19.02 -8.21
C ASP A 236 5.71 -17.96 -8.03
N THR A 237 5.31 -16.75 -7.65
CA THR A 237 6.27 -15.68 -7.37
C THR A 237 7.06 -15.99 -6.11
N LEU A 238 6.41 -16.45 -5.04
CA LEU A 238 7.09 -16.83 -3.80
C LEU A 238 8.03 -18.03 -4.00
N ASP A 239 7.74 -18.92 -4.95
CA ASP A 239 8.65 -20.02 -5.34
C ASP A 239 9.87 -19.53 -6.14
N THR A 240 9.75 -18.37 -6.79
CA THR A 240 10.76 -17.86 -7.74
C THR A 240 11.68 -16.81 -7.12
N VAL A 241 11.11 -15.92 -6.32
CA VAL A 241 11.75 -14.69 -5.82
C VAL A 241 12.97 -14.99 -4.94
N LYS A 242 13.95 -14.07 -4.93
CA LYS A 242 15.19 -14.14 -4.15
C LYS A 242 15.30 -13.08 -3.05
N ALA A 243 14.35 -12.15 -3.01
CA ALA A 243 14.24 -11.08 -2.03
C ALA A 243 12.82 -11.04 -1.44
N PRO A 244 12.60 -10.31 -0.33
CA PRO A 244 11.27 -10.07 0.20
C PRO A 244 10.31 -9.50 -0.87
N VAL A 245 9.10 -10.04 -0.92
CA VAL A 245 7.99 -9.46 -1.69
C VAL A 245 7.23 -8.44 -0.84
N ILE A 246 6.42 -7.62 -1.49
CA ILE A 246 5.39 -6.84 -0.81
C ILE A 246 4.01 -7.17 -1.39
N PHE A 247 2.99 -6.92 -0.60
CA PHE A 247 1.65 -6.60 -1.11
C PHE A 247 1.41 -5.14 -0.75
N SER A 248 1.68 -4.22 -1.69
CA SER A 248 1.62 -2.77 -1.46
C SER A 248 0.26 -2.26 -0.96
N HIS A 249 -0.85 -2.95 -1.27
CA HIS A 249 -2.21 -2.63 -0.82
C HIS A 249 -3.12 -3.87 -0.96
N SER A 250 -2.98 -4.85 -0.05
CA SER A 250 -3.87 -6.02 0.02
C SER A 250 -4.18 -6.38 1.48
N SER A 251 -5.42 -6.77 1.77
CA SER A 251 -5.87 -7.12 3.13
C SER A 251 -5.95 -8.65 3.32
N ALA A 252 -6.35 -9.13 4.50
CA ALA A 252 -6.49 -10.59 4.76
C ALA A 252 -7.78 -11.20 4.18
N TYR A 253 -7.67 -12.36 3.54
CA TYR A 253 -8.80 -13.03 2.84
C TYR A 253 -9.70 -13.83 3.79
N ASP A 254 -9.13 -14.47 4.80
CA ASP A 254 -9.81 -15.43 5.66
C ASP A 254 -10.53 -14.79 6.86
N ILE A 255 -10.72 -13.47 6.83
CA ILE A 255 -11.57 -12.71 7.77
C ILE A 255 -12.47 -11.75 7.00
N HIS A 256 -13.66 -11.46 7.55
CA HIS A 256 -14.66 -10.49 7.07
C HIS A 256 -15.12 -10.67 5.61
N CYS A 257 -14.22 -10.52 4.64
CA CYS A 257 -14.48 -10.62 3.22
C CYS A 257 -13.47 -11.52 2.47
N GLN A 258 -13.97 -12.63 1.91
CA GLN A 258 -13.23 -13.53 1.02
C GLN A 258 -13.16 -12.96 -0.41
N HIS A 259 -12.55 -11.79 -0.54
CA HIS A 259 -12.41 -11.08 -1.81
C HIS A 259 -11.11 -11.45 -2.51
N GLY A 260 -11.12 -11.70 -3.84
CA GLY A 260 -9.93 -12.13 -4.59
C GLY A 260 -8.72 -11.17 -4.57
N ARG A 261 -8.91 -9.93 -4.10
CA ARG A 261 -7.81 -8.98 -3.84
C ARG A 261 -7.07 -9.22 -2.52
N ASN A 262 -7.66 -9.97 -1.60
CA ASN A 262 -7.09 -10.21 -0.29
C ASN A 262 -6.19 -11.45 -0.29
N VAL A 263 -5.25 -11.50 0.66
CA VAL A 263 -4.22 -12.53 0.76
C VAL A 263 -4.74 -13.70 1.63
N PRO A 264 -4.80 -14.93 1.09
CA PRO A 264 -5.22 -16.10 1.84
C PRO A 264 -4.15 -16.59 2.81
N ASP A 265 -4.58 -17.26 3.88
CA ASP A 265 -3.72 -17.68 4.99
C ASP A 265 -2.58 -18.59 4.53
N TYR A 266 -2.80 -19.44 3.51
CA TYR A 266 -1.75 -20.29 2.98
C TYR A 266 -0.64 -19.49 2.27
N VAL A 267 -0.92 -18.28 1.79
CA VAL A 267 0.08 -17.33 1.29
C VAL A 267 0.69 -16.54 2.46
N LEU A 268 -0.12 -16.07 3.41
CA LEU A 268 0.36 -15.35 4.60
C LEU A 268 1.40 -16.18 5.39
N LYS A 269 1.17 -17.48 5.54
CA LYS A 269 2.09 -18.43 6.21
C LYS A 269 3.47 -18.54 5.55
N ARG A 270 3.62 -18.09 4.30
CA ARG A 270 4.90 -18.08 3.58
C ARG A 270 5.72 -16.80 3.80
N MET A 271 5.12 -15.75 4.38
CA MET A 271 5.79 -14.48 4.60
C MET A 271 7.01 -14.57 5.53
N PRO A 272 7.01 -15.36 6.62
CA PRO A 272 8.20 -15.56 7.46
C PRO A 272 9.43 -16.07 6.71
N GLU A 273 9.25 -17.08 5.85
CA GLU A 273 10.34 -17.67 5.07
C GLU A 273 10.86 -16.69 4.00
N ASN A 274 9.96 -15.97 3.32
CA ASN A 274 10.35 -15.00 2.32
C ASN A 274 10.93 -13.69 2.91
N GLY A 275 10.46 -13.31 4.10
CA GLY A 275 10.76 -12.02 4.72
C GLY A 275 9.87 -10.86 4.23
N GLY A 276 8.81 -11.13 3.47
CA GLY A 276 7.93 -10.14 2.83
C GLY A 276 7.00 -9.36 3.77
N VAL A 277 6.23 -8.42 3.23
CA VAL A 277 5.30 -7.56 4.01
C VAL A 277 3.95 -7.44 3.30
N VAL A 278 2.85 -7.63 4.03
CA VAL A 278 1.49 -7.38 3.56
C VAL A 278 1.03 -6.04 4.08
N MET A 279 0.78 -5.10 3.18
CA MET A 279 0.44 -3.72 3.51
C MET A 279 -1.08 -3.55 3.35
N VAL A 280 -1.77 -3.32 4.47
CA VAL A 280 -3.23 -3.44 4.56
C VAL A 280 -3.92 -2.33 3.77
N ASN A 281 -4.81 -2.74 2.85
CA ASN A 281 -5.63 -1.87 2.02
C ASN A 281 -6.85 -1.35 2.79
N PHE A 282 -7.22 -0.07 2.61
CA PHE A 282 -8.36 0.52 3.30
C PHE A 282 -9.63 0.55 2.46
N TYR A 283 -9.73 -0.13 1.32
CA TYR A 283 -10.96 -0.13 0.54
C TYR A 283 -12.08 -0.87 1.27
N SER A 284 -13.22 -0.19 1.49
CA SER A 284 -14.31 -0.75 2.31
C SER A 284 -14.76 -2.14 1.85
N ASP A 285 -14.84 -2.39 0.55
CA ASP A 285 -15.29 -3.69 0.00
C ASP A 285 -14.27 -4.81 0.18
N TYR A 286 -13.00 -4.48 0.42
CA TYR A 286 -11.95 -5.46 0.71
C TYR A 286 -11.83 -5.69 2.22
N ILE A 287 -12.21 -4.70 3.03
CA ILE A 287 -12.16 -4.75 4.49
C ILE A 287 -13.38 -5.47 5.08
N TYR A 288 -14.58 -5.21 4.56
CA TYR A 288 -15.78 -5.77 5.13
C TYR A 288 -16.87 -5.90 4.07
N CYS A 289 -17.32 -7.13 3.83
CA CYS A 289 -18.46 -7.39 2.96
C CYS A 289 -19.53 -8.21 3.70
N ASN A 290 -20.76 -7.70 3.66
CA ASN A 290 -21.91 -8.27 4.30
C ASN A 290 -22.53 -9.32 3.38
N LYS A 291 -22.31 -10.57 3.76
CA LYS A 291 -22.82 -11.74 3.06
C LYS A 291 -24.35 -11.86 3.09
N SER A 292 -25.02 -11.14 4.00
CA SER A 292 -26.46 -11.31 4.26
C SER A 292 -27.33 -10.32 3.46
N ASP A 293 -26.80 -9.17 3.06
CA ASP A 293 -27.54 -8.16 2.28
C ASP A 293 -26.59 -7.31 1.41
N PRO A 294 -26.29 -7.77 0.17
CA PRO A 294 -25.39 -7.07 -0.74
C PRO A 294 -25.88 -5.68 -1.19
N SER A 295 -27.16 -5.34 -0.94
CA SER A 295 -27.73 -4.04 -1.29
C SER A 295 -27.39 -2.95 -0.27
N LYS A 296 -27.02 -3.35 0.96
CA LYS A 296 -26.49 -2.45 1.97
C LYS A 296 -25.02 -2.22 1.71
N LYS A 297 -24.69 -1.04 1.19
CA LYS A 297 -23.29 -0.60 1.08
C LYS A 297 -22.66 -0.66 2.47
N ASP A 298 -21.67 -1.52 2.61
CA ASP A 298 -21.16 -1.89 3.91
C ASP A 298 -20.40 -0.78 4.63
N ASN A 299 -20.71 -0.64 5.91
CA ASN A 299 -20.14 0.35 6.81
C ASN A 299 -18.82 -0.14 7.39
N ALA A 300 -17.83 -0.45 6.53
CA ALA A 300 -16.48 -0.73 7.00
C ALA A 300 -16.01 0.39 7.95
N THR A 301 -15.25 0.05 8.97
CA THR A 301 -14.75 1.00 9.98
C THR A 301 -13.25 0.82 10.19
N LEU A 302 -12.63 1.80 10.84
CA LEU A 302 -11.23 1.74 11.26
C LEU A 302 -10.92 0.46 12.07
N GLU A 303 -11.84 0.02 12.94
CA GLU A 303 -11.68 -1.22 13.70
C GLU A 303 -11.60 -2.45 12.80
N HIS A 304 -12.37 -2.50 11.71
CA HIS A 304 -12.28 -3.61 10.76
C HIS A 304 -10.91 -3.64 10.06
N VAL A 305 -10.31 -2.47 9.75
CA VAL A 305 -8.93 -2.39 9.25
C VAL A 305 -7.95 -2.95 10.27
N ALA A 306 -8.10 -2.58 11.55
CA ALA A 306 -7.29 -3.13 12.62
C ALA A 306 -7.48 -4.65 12.81
N ASP A 307 -8.65 -5.20 12.51
CA ASP A 307 -8.88 -6.66 12.51
C ASP A 307 -8.04 -7.37 11.43
N HIS A 308 -7.88 -6.76 10.24
CA HIS A 308 -6.98 -7.31 9.21
C HIS A 308 -5.51 -7.26 9.66
N ILE A 309 -5.09 -6.19 10.33
CA ILE A 309 -3.74 -6.08 10.91
C ILE A 309 -3.53 -7.19 11.96
N ASP A 310 -4.49 -7.40 12.85
CA ASP A 310 -4.47 -8.47 13.87
C ASP A 310 -4.38 -9.86 13.26
N HIS A 311 -5.16 -10.12 12.21
CA HIS A 311 -5.15 -11.42 11.55
C HIS A 311 -3.83 -11.70 10.83
N ILE A 312 -3.29 -10.73 10.10
CA ILE A 312 -1.97 -10.90 9.45
C ILE A 312 -0.89 -11.08 10.52
N LYS A 313 -0.89 -10.29 11.60
CA LYS A 313 0.01 -10.48 12.75
C LYS A 313 -0.09 -11.89 13.31
N LYS A 314 -1.31 -12.43 13.46
CA LYS A 314 -1.55 -13.77 14.00
C LYS A 314 -1.03 -14.88 13.08
N VAL A 315 -1.20 -14.75 11.77
CA VAL A 315 -0.87 -15.81 10.81
C VAL A 315 0.57 -15.73 10.30
N ALA A 316 1.04 -14.54 9.96
CA ALA A 316 2.36 -14.29 9.41
C ALA A 316 3.36 -13.77 10.44
N GLY A 317 2.92 -13.17 11.55
CA GLY A 317 3.80 -12.54 12.55
C GLY A 317 3.95 -11.04 12.34
N ILE A 318 4.34 -10.33 13.41
CA ILE A 318 4.39 -8.86 13.44
C ILE A 318 5.36 -8.24 12.41
N HIS A 319 6.37 -8.99 11.94
CA HIS A 319 7.35 -8.50 10.98
C HIS A 319 6.85 -8.40 9.52
N HIS A 320 5.60 -8.81 9.28
CA HIS A 320 5.03 -9.02 7.95
C HIS A 320 3.76 -8.21 7.69
N VAL A 321 3.51 -7.18 8.52
CA VAL A 321 2.37 -6.28 8.39
C VAL A 321 2.84 -4.86 8.09
N GLY A 322 2.15 -4.15 7.21
CA GLY A 322 2.39 -2.73 6.91
C GLY A 322 1.09 -2.00 6.55
N LEU A 323 1.20 -0.76 6.08
CA LEU A 323 0.07 0.10 5.71
C LEU A 323 0.13 0.47 4.23
N GLY A 324 -0.95 0.22 3.50
CA GLY A 324 -1.02 0.43 2.06
C GLY A 324 -2.41 0.88 1.67
N SER A 325 -2.75 2.11 2.00
CA SER A 325 -4.13 2.56 2.20
C SER A 325 -4.99 2.52 0.95
N ASP A 326 -4.39 2.66 -0.24
CA ASP A 326 -5.12 2.81 -1.51
C ASP A 326 -5.91 4.15 -1.55
N TYR A 327 -5.42 5.16 -0.82
CA TYR A 327 -5.98 6.51 -0.87
C TYR A 327 -5.91 7.05 -2.31
N ASP A 328 -6.93 7.84 -2.66
CA ASP A 328 -7.20 8.33 -4.02
C ASP A 328 -7.37 7.27 -5.13
N GLY A 329 -7.25 5.96 -4.82
CA GLY A 329 -7.43 4.85 -5.76
C GLY A 329 -8.84 4.25 -5.71
N VAL A 330 -9.52 4.43 -4.58
CA VAL A 330 -10.80 3.76 -4.30
C VAL A 330 -11.94 4.73 -4.02
N PRO A 331 -13.19 4.37 -4.35
CA PRO A 331 -14.34 5.26 -4.20
C PRO A 331 -14.93 5.28 -2.78
N ARG A 332 -14.52 4.38 -1.89
CA ARG A 332 -15.09 4.24 -0.54
C ARG A 332 -14.04 3.85 0.48
N LEU A 333 -14.07 4.52 1.62
CA LEU A 333 -13.16 4.26 2.73
C LEU A 333 -13.95 3.96 4.01
N PRO A 334 -13.34 3.22 4.95
CA PRO A 334 -13.90 2.94 6.25
C PRO A 334 -14.18 4.22 7.02
N LYS A 335 -15.27 4.19 7.80
CA LYS A 335 -15.55 5.24 8.77
C LYS A 335 -14.38 5.36 9.75
N GLY A 336 -13.86 6.58 9.88
CA GLY A 336 -12.67 6.87 10.70
C GLY A 336 -11.37 6.94 9.90
N LEU A 337 -11.36 6.51 8.63
CA LEU A 337 -10.17 6.50 7.75
C LEU A 337 -10.43 7.23 6.42
N GLY A 338 -11.17 8.34 6.46
CA GLY A 338 -11.63 9.04 5.25
C GLY A 338 -10.54 9.74 4.43
N ASP A 339 -9.35 9.94 4.97
CA ASP A 339 -8.24 10.63 4.31
C ASP A 339 -6.90 10.31 5.01
N VAL A 340 -5.78 10.73 4.39
CA VAL A 340 -4.42 10.50 4.94
C VAL A 340 -4.19 11.13 6.32
N ALA A 341 -5.03 12.06 6.80
CA ALA A 341 -4.87 12.64 8.13
C ALA A 341 -5.30 11.69 9.27
N LYS A 342 -5.86 10.52 8.94
CA LYS A 342 -6.44 9.56 9.88
C LYS A 342 -5.51 8.44 10.33
N PHE A 343 -4.29 8.38 9.82
CA PHE A 343 -3.31 7.38 10.30
C PHE A 343 -3.10 7.40 11.83
N PRO A 344 -2.99 8.55 12.52
CA PRO A 344 -2.86 8.56 13.98
C PRO A 344 -4.02 7.88 14.71
N ASP A 345 -5.24 7.95 14.17
CA ASP A 345 -6.41 7.29 14.74
C ASP A 345 -6.29 5.76 14.65
N LEU A 346 -5.77 5.23 13.54
CA LEU A 346 -5.53 3.79 13.37
C LEU A 346 -4.44 3.30 14.33
N ILE A 347 -3.36 4.07 14.46
CA ILE A 347 -2.28 3.72 15.39
C ILE A 347 -2.77 3.74 16.85
N ALA A 348 -3.63 4.69 17.20
CA ALA A 348 -4.26 4.72 18.52
C ALA A 348 -5.13 3.48 18.78
N GLU A 349 -5.85 2.98 17.76
CA GLU A 349 -6.62 1.74 17.87
C GLU A 349 -5.71 0.51 18.06
N LEU A 350 -4.56 0.42 17.38
CA LEU A 350 -3.60 -0.67 17.61
C LEU A 350 -3.04 -0.65 19.04
N LEU A 351 -2.71 0.53 19.57
CA LEU A 351 -2.27 0.66 20.97
C LEU A 351 -3.37 0.26 21.95
N LYS A 352 -4.63 0.61 21.66
CA LYS A 352 -5.80 0.18 22.45
C LYS A 352 -6.00 -1.34 22.41
N ARG A 353 -5.54 -2.02 21.35
CA ARG A 353 -5.50 -3.48 21.21
C ARG A 353 -4.24 -4.12 21.83
N ASN A 354 -3.54 -3.39 22.70
CA ASN A 354 -2.34 -3.83 23.41
C ASN A 354 -1.12 -4.13 22.52
N TYR A 355 -1.02 -3.50 21.34
CA TYR A 355 0.25 -3.50 20.62
C TYR A 355 1.29 -2.76 21.45
N THR A 356 2.49 -3.31 21.53
CA THR A 356 3.61 -2.56 22.11
C THR A 356 4.04 -1.44 21.17
N GLU A 357 4.71 -0.41 21.70
CA GLU A 357 5.25 0.67 20.85
C GLU A 357 6.16 0.12 19.74
N ASP A 358 6.97 -0.90 20.05
CA ASP A 358 7.87 -1.55 19.10
C ASP A 358 7.13 -2.35 18.00
N GLU A 359 5.99 -2.97 18.33
CA GLU A 359 5.11 -3.61 17.34
C GLU A 359 4.43 -2.57 16.45
N VAL A 360 4.00 -1.44 17.02
CA VAL A 360 3.43 -0.33 16.24
C VAL A 360 4.48 0.24 15.28
N LYS A 361 5.72 0.48 15.72
CA LYS A 361 6.82 0.97 14.87
C LYS A 361 7.05 0.06 13.66
N LYS A 362 6.94 -1.25 13.85
CA LYS A 362 6.97 -2.27 12.79
C LYS A 362 5.88 -2.08 11.75
N VAL A 363 4.62 -1.97 12.18
CA VAL A 363 3.46 -1.77 11.29
C VAL A 363 3.55 -0.43 10.56
N VAL A 364 3.95 0.63 11.26
CA VAL A 364 4.01 2.02 10.76
C VAL A 364 4.98 2.15 9.58
N GLY A 365 6.13 1.47 9.61
CA GLY A 365 7.08 1.57 8.49
C GLY A 365 8.31 0.68 8.60
N GLU A 366 8.75 0.31 9.80
CA GLU A 366 10.02 -0.43 9.97
C GLU A 366 10.02 -1.78 9.26
N ASN A 367 8.87 -2.46 9.13
CA ASN A 367 8.80 -3.71 8.37
C ASN A 367 9.07 -3.52 6.88
N LEU A 368 8.49 -2.48 6.28
CA LEU A 368 8.72 -2.16 4.88
C LEU A 368 10.17 -1.72 4.66
N ILE A 369 10.70 -0.87 5.53
CA ILE A 369 12.09 -0.42 5.45
C ILE A 369 13.04 -1.62 5.52
N ARG A 370 12.83 -2.56 6.46
CA ARG A 370 13.58 -3.82 6.54
C ARG A 370 13.51 -4.64 5.24
N ALA A 371 12.31 -4.84 4.71
CA ALA A 371 12.13 -5.61 3.47
C ALA A 371 12.82 -4.94 2.29
N PHE A 372 12.80 -3.61 2.23
CA PHE A 372 13.44 -2.82 1.19
C PHE A 372 14.97 -2.83 1.31
N GLU A 373 15.53 -2.63 2.52
CA GLU A 373 16.97 -2.81 2.80
C GLU A 373 17.43 -4.20 2.34
N LYS A 374 16.64 -5.24 2.66
CA LYS A 374 16.98 -6.60 2.26
C LYS A 374 16.95 -6.80 0.74
N ALA A 375 16.00 -6.19 0.03
CA ALA A 375 15.95 -6.24 -1.42
C ALA A 375 17.17 -5.54 -2.06
N GLU A 376 17.62 -4.42 -1.48
CA GLU A 376 18.84 -3.73 -1.92
C GLU A 376 20.11 -4.58 -1.68
N GLU A 377 20.20 -5.28 -0.54
CA GLU A 377 21.30 -6.22 -0.27
C GLU A 377 21.34 -7.37 -1.28
N VAL A 378 20.20 -8.01 -1.52
CA VAL A 378 20.09 -9.11 -2.49
C VAL A 378 20.50 -8.64 -3.89
N ALA A 379 20.06 -7.43 -4.28
CA ALA A 379 20.41 -6.85 -5.57
C ALA A 379 21.93 -6.66 -5.71
N LYS A 380 22.60 -6.11 -4.69
CA LYS A 380 24.07 -5.95 -4.69
C LYS A 380 24.78 -7.28 -4.89
N GLU A 381 24.32 -8.35 -4.25
CA GLU A 381 24.91 -9.68 -4.38
C GLU A 381 24.63 -10.32 -5.75
N LEU A 382 23.42 -10.16 -6.29
CA LEU A 382 23.07 -10.67 -7.61
C LEU A 382 23.83 -9.94 -8.71
N GLN A 383 23.96 -8.61 -8.64
CA GLN A 383 24.67 -7.81 -9.65
C GLN A 383 26.16 -8.17 -9.77
N LYS A 384 26.80 -8.61 -8.68
CA LYS A 384 28.19 -9.12 -8.71
C LYS A 384 28.32 -10.44 -9.47
N LYS A 385 27.28 -11.28 -9.44
CA LYS A 385 27.31 -12.66 -9.94
C LYS A 385 26.62 -12.83 -11.29
N GLN A 386 25.76 -11.89 -11.65
CA GLN A 386 24.80 -12.05 -12.73
C GLN A 386 24.65 -10.76 -13.54
N ALA A 387 25.04 -10.84 -14.81
CA ALA A 387 24.70 -9.82 -15.80
C ALA A 387 23.16 -9.74 -15.99
N PRO A 388 22.63 -8.57 -16.39
CA PRO A 388 21.21 -8.40 -16.68
C PRO A 388 20.62 -9.55 -17.48
N PHE A 389 19.38 -9.93 -17.17
CA PHE A 389 18.68 -10.91 -17.99
C PHE A 389 18.37 -10.29 -19.36
N ASP A 390 18.73 -11.05 -20.40
CA ASP A 390 18.48 -10.67 -21.78
C ASP A 390 16.98 -10.70 -22.09
N GLU A 391 16.58 -9.77 -22.95
CA GLU A 391 15.24 -9.79 -23.51
C GLU A 391 15.12 -10.89 -24.56
N TYR A 392 13.95 -11.51 -24.59
CA TYR A 392 13.51 -12.33 -25.70
C TYR A 392 12.15 -11.76 -26.09
N ARG A 393 11.95 -11.38 -27.36
CA ARG A 393 10.74 -10.64 -27.80
C ARG A 393 9.65 -11.60 -28.26
N PHE A 394 8.40 -11.29 -27.92
CA PHE A 394 7.31 -12.28 -27.95
C PHE A 394 6.04 -11.84 -28.68
N PHE A 395 6.08 -10.81 -29.52
CA PHE A 395 4.87 -10.37 -30.21
C PHE A 395 5.00 -10.61 -31.71
N SER A 396 4.36 -11.69 -32.19
CA SER A 396 3.98 -11.79 -33.59
C SER A 396 2.65 -11.08 -33.81
N ASN A 397 2.63 -10.11 -34.72
CA ASN A 397 1.43 -9.62 -35.39
C ASN A 397 0.33 -9.03 -34.47
N VAL A 398 0.71 -8.05 -33.63
CA VAL A 398 -0.26 -7.18 -32.93
C VAL A 398 -0.17 -5.79 -33.55
N THR A 399 -1.32 -5.17 -33.83
CA THR A 399 -1.47 -3.92 -34.62
C THR A 399 -0.55 -2.77 -34.17
N CYS A 400 -0.19 -2.70 -32.89
CA CYS A 400 0.62 -1.62 -32.32
C CYS A 400 2.10 -1.99 -32.09
N ARG A 401 2.59 -3.10 -32.65
CA ARG A 401 3.93 -3.65 -32.38
C ARG A 401 4.62 -4.12 -33.65
N PRO A 402 5.37 -3.24 -34.34
CA PRO A 402 6.14 -3.68 -35.48
C PRO A 402 7.25 -4.65 -35.03
N ASN A 403 7.35 -5.79 -35.69
CA ASN A 403 8.34 -6.82 -35.39
C ASN A 403 9.64 -6.58 -36.17
N TYR A 404 10.45 -5.63 -35.69
CA TYR A 404 11.74 -5.28 -36.32
C TYR A 404 12.91 -6.19 -35.92
N GLY A 405 12.69 -7.29 -35.18
CA GLY A 405 13.78 -8.06 -34.55
C GLY A 405 13.59 -9.58 -34.38
N GLY A 406 12.50 -10.17 -34.88
CA GLY A 406 12.29 -11.63 -34.87
C GLY A 406 11.10 -12.08 -34.02
N GLY A 407 10.34 -13.05 -34.56
CA GLY A 407 9.08 -13.55 -34.00
C GLY A 407 9.21 -14.43 -32.76
N LEU A 408 8.07 -14.98 -32.32
CA LEU A 408 7.95 -15.93 -31.21
C LEU A 408 9.06 -16.99 -31.30
N THR A 409 9.78 -17.23 -30.20
CA THR A 409 10.90 -18.19 -30.00
C THR A 409 12.32 -17.61 -30.06
N GLY A 410 12.77 -17.00 -28.96
CA GLY A 410 14.18 -16.69 -28.72
C GLY A 410 14.84 -17.75 -27.83
N TRP A 411 15.89 -18.42 -28.33
CA TRP A 411 16.71 -19.33 -27.51
C TRP A 411 17.45 -18.55 -26.43
N VAL A 412 17.42 -19.04 -25.20
CA VAL A 412 18.13 -18.44 -24.06
C VAL A 412 19.34 -19.30 -23.70
N PRO A 413 20.57 -18.97 -24.17
CA PRO A 413 21.74 -19.79 -23.96
C PRO A 413 22.02 -20.08 -22.48
N ARG A 414 21.77 -19.09 -21.61
CA ARG A 414 21.92 -19.22 -20.16
C ARG A 414 21.06 -20.34 -19.55
N TYR A 415 19.86 -20.58 -20.10
CA TYR A 415 18.95 -21.62 -19.62
C TYR A 415 18.93 -22.86 -20.52
N ASN A 416 19.73 -22.86 -21.60
CA ASN A 416 19.76 -23.92 -22.59
C ASN A 416 18.36 -24.31 -23.09
N ARG A 417 17.45 -23.32 -23.24
CA ARG A 417 16.07 -23.51 -23.68
C ARG A 417 15.48 -22.22 -24.25
N THR A 418 14.42 -22.36 -25.05
CA THR A 418 13.56 -21.24 -25.43
C THR A 418 12.61 -20.90 -24.28
N ILE A 419 12.54 -19.62 -23.91
CA ILE A 419 11.55 -19.12 -22.95
C ILE A 419 10.44 -18.48 -23.77
N THR A 420 9.18 -18.80 -23.50
CA THR A 420 8.03 -18.35 -24.30
C THR A 420 7.03 -17.62 -23.40
N ALA A 421 6.64 -16.41 -23.79
CA ALA A 421 5.43 -15.78 -23.24
C ALA A 421 4.19 -16.30 -23.98
N VAL A 422 3.08 -16.46 -23.27
CA VAL A 422 1.84 -16.93 -23.89
C VAL A 422 1.16 -15.73 -24.58
N PRO A 423 0.73 -15.85 -25.85
CA PRO A 423 -0.01 -14.78 -26.51
C PRO A 423 -1.25 -14.40 -25.70
N LEU A 424 -1.43 -13.12 -25.43
CA LEU A 424 -2.69 -12.62 -24.90
C LEU A 424 -3.75 -12.73 -25.99
N VAL A 425 -4.81 -13.50 -25.72
CA VAL A 425 -6.04 -13.44 -26.52
C VAL A 425 -6.71 -12.10 -26.16
N ILE A 426 -6.90 -11.23 -27.16
CA ILE A 426 -7.54 -9.92 -27.00
C ILE A 426 -9.05 -10.06 -26.92
#